data_AF-A0A0N0S231-F1
#
_entry.id   AF-A0A0N0S231-F1
#
_cell.length_a   1.000
_cell.length_b   1.000
_cell.length_c   1.000
_cell.angle_alpha   90.00
_cell.angle_beta   90.00
_cell.angle_gamma   90.00
#
_symmetry.space_group_name_H-M   'P 1'
#
loop_
_entity.id
_entity.type
_entity.pdbx_description
1 polymer ?
#
loop_
_entity_poly.entity_id
_entity_poly.type
_entity_poly.pdbx_seq_one_letter_code
_entity_poly.pdbx_strand_id
1 'polypeptide(L)' 'MAYQTPTCSCGGKLLFVELEYTEVHYRITKKGEKSKKVYDKVDKIGVNEQLMKCEDCGNRYSWNHDDKGRIIIG' A
#
# COMPACT_ATOMS: atom_id res chain seq x y z
N MET A 1 15.69 -13.25 22.52
CA MET A 1 15.00 -14.10 21.52
C MET A 1 15.44 -13.68 20.12
N ALA A 2 15.70 -14.65 19.25
CA ALA A 2 15.96 -14.40 17.83
C ALA A 2 14.67 -13.85 17.18
N TYR A 3 14.81 -13.01 16.16
CA TYR A 3 13.65 -12.55 15.39
C TYR A 3 13.00 -13.74 14.68
N GLN A 4 11.67 -13.82 14.72
CA GLN A 4 10.90 -14.78 13.95
C GLN A 4 10.12 -14.03 12.89
N THR A 5 10.37 -14.36 11.62
CA THR A 5 9.64 -13.76 10.51
C THR A 5 8.15 -14.09 10.63
N PRO A 6 7.26 -13.09 10.61
CA PRO A 6 5.83 -13.31 10.73
C PRO A 6 5.29 -14.12 9.54
N THR A 7 4.41 -15.08 9.85
CA THR A 7 3.78 -15.98 8.88
C THR A 7 2.26 -15.92 8.98
N CYS A 8 1.58 -16.24 7.88
CA CYS A 8 0.12 -16.34 7.86
C CYS A 8 -0.33 -17.59 8.64
N SER A 9 -1.57 -17.57 9.13
CA SER A 9 -2.20 -18.75 9.76
C SER A 9 -2.27 -19.98 8.84
N CYS A 10 -2.25 -19.80 7.51
CA CYS A 10 -2.19 -20.90 6.54
C CYS A 10 -0.76 -21.45 6.31
N GLY A 11 0.24 -20.94 7.04
CA GLY A 11 1.66 -21.27 6.84
C GLY A 11 2.35 -20.48 5.72
N GLY A 12 1.60 -19.67 4.98
CA GLY A 12 2.11 -18.85 3.89
C GLY A 12 2.97 -17.68 4.34
N LYS A 13 3.81 -17.18 3.44
CA LYS A 13 4.64 -16.00 3.68
C LYS A 13 3.77 -14.73 3.64
N LEU A 14 4.16 -13.74 4.44
CA LEU A 14 3.56 -12.42 4.46
C LEU A 14 4.49 -11.43 3.74
N LEU A 15 3.92 -10.69 2.79
CA LEU A 15 4.58 -9.57 2.12
C LEU A 15 4.18 -8.27 2.81
N PHE A 16 5.14 -7.35 2.96
CA PHE A 16 4.83 -5.97 3.30
C PHE A 16 4.32 -5.24 2.05
N VAL A 17 3.16 -4.60 2.16
CA VAL A 17 2.48 -3.93 1.04
C VAL A 17 2.36 -2.45 1.35
N GLU A 18 2.85 -1.63 0.42
CA GLU A 18 2.68 -0.18 0.41
C GLU A 18 1.80 0.21 -0.77
N LEU A 19 0.67 0.87 -0.50
CA LEU A 19 -0.24 1.37 -1.53
C LEU A 19 0.11 2.83 -1.89
N GLU A 20 0.70 3.04 -3.05
CA GLU A 20 0.98 4.37 -3.61
C GLU A 20 -0.19 4.84 -4.49
N TYR A 21 -0.58 6.12 -4.37
CA TYR A 21 -1.60 6.74 -5.21
C TYR A 21 -0.98 7.72 -6.20
N THR A 22 -1.60 7.86 -7.37
CA THR A 22 -1.26 8.89 -8.36
C THR A 22 -2.47 9.76 -8.59
N GLU A 23 -2.29 11.07 -8.44
CA GLU A 23 -3.36 12.04 -8.72
C GLU A 23 -3.13 12.67 -10.10
N VAL A 24 -4.18 12.63 -10.93
CA VAL A 24 -4.11 13.15 -12.30
C VAL A 24 -5.20 14.20 -12.49
N HIS A 25 -4.80 15.44 -12.74
CA HIS A 25 -5.72 16.55 -12.95
C HIS A 25 -6.00 16.77 -14.43
N TYR A 26 -7.27 17.02 -14.75
CA TYR A 26 -7.74 17.39 -16.07
C TYR A 26 -8.54 18.69 -15.97
N ARG A 27 -8.37 19.59 -16.93
CA ARG A 27 -9.24 20.77 -17.04
C ARG A 27 -10.61 20.40 -17.61
N ILE A 28 -11.63 21.17 -17.23
CA ILE A 28 -12.95 21.12 -17.86
C ILE A 28 -12.93 22.07 -19.06
N THR A 29 -13.41 21.62 -20.22
CA THR A 29 -13.48 22.43 -21.44
C THR A 29 -14.61 23.45 -21.34
N LYS A 30 -14.63 24.46 -22.22
CA LYS A 30 -15.75 25.43 -22.30
C LYS A 30 -17.11 24.78 -22.61
N LYS A 31 -17.11 23.53 -23.09
CA LYS A 31 -18.32 22.74 -23.34
C LYS A 31 -18.76 21.90 -22.12
N GLY A 32 -18.03 21.96 -21.01
CA GLY A 32 -18.31 21.16 -19.80
C GLY A 32 -17.74 19.74 -19.82
N GLU A 33 -16.85 19.42 -20.76
CA GLU A 33 -16.29 18.07 -20.93
C GLU A 33 -14.91 17.95 -20.26
N LYS A 34 -14.48 16.73 -19.92
CA LYS A 34 -13.11 16.46 -19.49
C LYS A 34 -12.12 16.66 -20.64
N SER A 35 -11.07 17.46 -20.42
CA SER A 35 -9.96 17.63 -21.37
C SER A 35 -9.24 16.32 -21.65
N LYS A 36 -8.86 16.11 -22.91
CA LYS A 36 -7.98 14.99 -23.33
C LYS A 36 -6.53 15.18 -22.85
N LYS A 37 -6.11 16.42 -22.65
CA LYS A 37 -4.76 16.76 -22.17
C LYS A 37 -4.73 16.74 -20.65
N VAL A 38 -3.78 16.00 -20.08
CA VAL A 38 -3.42 16.06 -18.66
C VAL A 38 -2.95 17.48 -18.34
N TYR A 39 -3.51 18.06 -17.29
CA TYR A 39 -3.11 19.38 -16.83
C TYR A 39 -1.91 19.30 -15.90
N ASP A 40 -2.04 18.45 -14.89
CA ASP A 40 -1.03 18.19 -13.89
C ASP A 40 -1.10 16.71 -13.48
N LYS A 41 0.02 16.17 -13.02
CA LYS A 41 0.15 14.80 -12.55
C LYS A 41 1.06 14.78 -11.35
N VAL A 42 0.49 14.45 -10.19
CA VAL A 42 1.25 14.21 -8.97
C VAL A 42 1.55 12.73 -8.91
N ASP A 43 2.76 12.39 -9.35
CA ASP A 43 3.29 11.05 -9.24
C ASP A 43 3.70 10.77 -7.79
N LYS A 44 3.21 9.65 -7.25
CA LYS A 44 3.52 9.17 -5.89
C LYS A 44 3.08 10.11 -4.78
N ILE A 45 1.78 10.25 -4.63
CA ILE A 45 1.23 10.61 -3.33
C ILE A 45 1.48 9.39 -2.43
N GLY A 46 2.34 9.59 -1.43
CA GLY A 46 2.85 8.54 -0.55
C GLY A 46 1.77 7.74 0.18
N VAL A 47 2.23 6.71 0.89
CA VAL A 47 1.45 5.55 1.33
C VAL A 47 0.29 5.95 2.26
N ASN A 48 -0.95 5.76 1.81
CA ASN A 48 -2.15 5.96 2.64
C ASN A 48 -2.41 4.76 3.56
N GLU A 49 -1.98 3.57 3.16
CA GLU A 49 -2.17 2.32 3.91
C GLU A 49 -0.95 1.39 3.73
N GLN A 50 -0.39 0.95 4.86
CA GLN A 50 0.63 -0.09 4.93
C GLN A 50 0.02 -1.30 5.63
N LEU A 51 0.15 -2.49 5.04
CA LEU A 51 -0.38 -3.73 5.58
C LEU A 51 0.50 -4.92 5.20
N MET A 52 0.34 -6.03 5.90
CA MET A 52 0.94 -7.30 5.50
C MET A 52 -0.09 -8.15 4.77
N LYS A 53 0.26 -8.71 3.61
CA LYS A 53 -0.61 -9.58 2.81
C LYS A 53 0.00 -10.95 2.63
N CYS A 54 -0.79 -12.00 2.84
CA CYS A 54 -0.38 -13.36 2.53
C CYS A 54 -0.33 -13.61 1.02
N GLU A 55 0.77 -14.20 0.55
CA GLU A 55 0.95 -14.58 -0.85
C GLU A 55 -0.02 -15.67 -1.30
N ASP A 56 -0.35 -16.61 -0.40
CA ASP A 56 -1.11 -17.81 -0.75
C ASP A 56 -2.62 -17.63 -0.60
N CYS A 57 -3.09 -17.11 0.55
CA CYS A 57 -4.52 -17.00 0.83
C CYS A 57 -5.07 -15.57 0.72
N GLY A 58 -4.20 -14.57 0.53
CA GLY A 58 -4.61 -13.17 0.40
C GLY A 58 -5.06 -12.48 1.69
N ASN A 59 -5.01 -13.17 2.84
CA ASN A 59 -5.30 -12.57 4.15
C ASN A 59 -4.43 -11.33 4.39
N ARG A 60 -5.03 -10.36 5.08
CA ARG A 60 -4.39 -9.08 5.41
C ARG A 60 -4.23 -8.95 6.90
N TYR A 61 -3.10 -8.41 7.32
CA TYR A 61 -2.74 -8.20 8.71
C TYR A 61 -2.26 -6.77 8.90
N SER A 62 -2.60 -6.19 10.06
CA SER A 62 -1.86 -5.08 10.63
C SER A 62 -0.42 -5.48 10.89
N TRP A 63 0.44 -4.49 11.02
CA TRP A 63 1.83 -4.67 11.37
C TRP A 63 2.23 -3.67 12.44
N ASN A 64 3.21 -4.08 13.25
CA ASN A 64 3.80 -3.29 14.31
C ASN A 64 5.32 -3.50 14.30
N HIS A 65 6.02 -2.87 15.23
CA HIS A 65 7.42 -3.16 15.50
C HIS A 65 7.59 -3.75 16.91
N ASP A 66 8.53 -4.68 17.06
CA ASP A 66 9.01 -5.08 18.38
C ASP A 66 9.93 -4.00 19.01
N ASP A 67 10.39 -4.22 20.25
CA ASP A 67 11.27 -3.29 20.98
C ASP A 67 12.60 -2.98 20.28
N LYS A 68 12.94 -3.72 19.21
CA LYS A 68 14.15 -3.55 18.41
C LYS A 68 13.86 -2.97 17.02
N GLY A 69 12.64 -2.53 16.76
CA GLY A 69 12.24 -1.94 15.48
C GLY A 69 12.02 -2.95 14.36
N ARG A 70 11.80 -4.24 14.66
CA ARG A 70 11.60 -5.28 13.63
C ARG A 70 10.11 -5.52 13.41
N ILE A 71 9.69 -5.69 12.16
CA ILE A 71 8.28 -5.85 11.78
C ILE A 71 7.69 -7.11 12.41
N ILE A 72 6.55 -6.99 13.07
CA ILE A 72 5.76 -8.10 13.61
C ILE A 72 4.31 -7.96 13.17
N ILE A 73 3.54 -9.05 13.22
CA ILE A 73 2.08 -8.97 13.06
C ILE A 73 1.55 -8.11 14.19
N GLY A 74 0.77 -7.09 13.81
CA GLY A 74 0.23 -6.11 14.74
C GLY A 74 -1.11 -6.49 15.32
#